data_AF-A0A7S1SXY0-F1
#
_entry.id   AF-A0A7S1SXY0-F1
#
_cell.length_a   1.000
_cell.length_b   1.000
_cell.length_c   1.000
_cell.angle_alpha   90.00
_cell.angle_beta   90.00
_cell.angle_gamma   90.00
#
_symmetry.space_group_name_H-M   'P 1'
#
loop_
_entity.id
_entity.type
_entity.pdbx_description
1 polymer ?
#
loop_
_entity_poly.entity_id
_entity_poly.type
_entity_poly.pdbx_seq_one_letter_code
_entity_poly.pdbx_strand_id
1 'polypeptide(L)'
;MVWWNEGVFDSPCWRAVTPALGFIANKNVGIKDWRLGVIFRFFQLCVLGYVAWDVVNQKSYLYREVPQINFQPIIAGDNDLTLAMQESIANPPIYCTNTSTYQYALEASSGGAEAFYGNNGSTPLECVILDGDILATTIGPDTIMFATYVREEITRRRDNITSLADCPDKSTVYFEDGEYALDPTFLAGSCTYKLIKHTLPVAPENMTLGFSFSYFSPSPDVGISGNSGNLQCSLKSDIDEAITQELGEGQFVISMPIWKWLELAHVDLDKHISQRDNLAQTSGSDLSVNGTLPMARVTGVQFQVSVSLYNENLQPYGRAGNNKQACNIELHPTLFWTPGPTQVFRLWDQLPQTGLSSVQAYGILFTFQGGGSFGVFSYKNLITALIAGAVLLNIAHTVTTYVALYTLGVRSKLYGKFINEKCDYQREFARYAAQSLVAGDYFRRKDMDQTQALERSEIYKSLAGLFQEKLAVDELYALTDFVIKVGDMTKTKLDADAKVEGQISLEEWINVFTEDRCTMGMLRKIIDSEYNEEERRALGSAHGPAAHRVVEETDNGTYPVMRKEHPGVSSTSPLPMI
;
A
#
# COMPACT_ATOMS: atom_id res chain seq x y z
N MET A 1 34.87 3.27 46.29
CA MET A 1 34.71 4.26 47.36
C MET A 1 34.14 5.53 46.74
N VAL A 2 32.81 5.62 46.67
CA VAL A 2 32.09 6.88 46.53
C VAL A 2 30.94 6.76 47.53
N TRP A 3 31.03 7.53 48.61
CA TRP A 3 30.03 7.57 49.66
C TRP A 3 28.81 8.32 49.11
N TRP A 4 27.65 7.67 49.04
CA TRP A 4 26.37 8.33 48.77
C TRP A 4 25.46 8.10 49.97
N ASN A 5 25.11 9.20 50.64
CA ASN A 5 24.31 9.25 51.85
C ASN A 5 22.82 9.07 51.48
N GLU A 6 22.16 8.02 51.97
CA GLU A 6 20.80 7.63 51.54
C GLU A 6 19.67 8.57 52.02
N GLY A 7 19.96 9.59 52.82
CA GLY A 7 18.94 10.53 53.35
C GLY A 7 18.42 11.60 52.38
N VAL A 8 18.96 11.70 51.14
CA VAL A 8 18.64 12.81 50.23
C VAL A 8 17.48 12.49 49.25
N PHE A 9 17.08 11.22 49.13
CA PHE A 9 16.12 10.78 48.10
C PHE A 9 14.66 10.67 48.52
N ASP A 10 14.33 10.93 49.79
CA ASP A 10 12.94 10.81 50.29
C ASP A 10 12.12 12.11 50.22
N SER A 11 12.63 13.16 49.57
CA SER A 11 11.85 14.37 49.35
C SER A 11 10.79 14.14 48.25
N PRO A 12 9.58 14.72 48.37
CA PRO A 12 8.51 14.59 47.36
C PRO A 12 8.96 14.98 45.95
N CYS A 13 9.92 15.91 45.87
CA CYS A 13 10.51 16.39 44.63
C CYS A 13 11.37 15.31 43.92
N TRP A 14 12.09 14.47 44.65
CA TRP A 14 12.87 13.38 44.06
C TRP A 14 12.00 12.20 43.59
N ARG A 15 10.88 11.92 44.27
CA ARG A 15 9.89 10.94 43.80
C ARG A 15 9.21 11.33 42.49
N ALA A 16 9.15 12.62 42.16
CA ALA A 16 8.62 13.11 40.90
C ALA A 16 9.62 13.06 39.72
N VAL A 17 10.93 13.13 40.00
CA VAL A 17 11.99 13.20 38.97
C VAL A 17 12.63 11.82 38.69
N THR A 18 12.61 10.91 39.67
CA THR A 18 13.14 9.55 39.52
C THR A 18 12.53 8.71 38.38
N PRO A 19 11.24 8.83 38.00
CA PRO A 19 10.72 8.15 36.82
C PRO A 19 11.28 8.69 35.50
N ALA A 20 11.66 9.98 35.46
CA ALA A 20 12.18 10.64 34.26
C ALA A 20 13.64 10.28 33.95
N LEU A 21 14.38 9.77 34.94
CA LEU A 21 15.75 9.24 34.80
C LEU A 21 15.80 7.71 34.69
N GLY A 22 14.64 7.05 34.67
CA GLY A 22 14.55 5.60 34.58
C GLY A 22 14.99 5.07 33.22
N PHE A 23 16.00 4.20 33.19
CA PHE A 23 16.36 3.42 32.02
C PHE A 23 15.68 2.06 32.08
N ILE A 24 14.78 1.78 31.12
CA ILE A 24 14.12 0.48 31.01
C ILE A 24 14.94 -0.39 30.06
N ALA A 25 15.52 -1.46 30.58
CA ALA A 25 16.17 -2.49 29.80
C ALA A 25 15.33 -3.78 29.81
N ASN A 26 15.13 -4.37 28.63
CA ASN A 26 14.46 -5.66 28.54
C ASN A 26 15.37 -6.76 29.14
N LYS A 27 14.81 -7.57 30.05
CA LYS A 27 15.47 -8.78 30.56
C LYS A 27 15.57 -9.78 29.41
N ASN A 28 16.76 -9.93 28.85
CA ASN A 28 17.00 -10.87 27.75
C ASN A 28 17.54 -12.20 28.29
N VAL A 29 17.03 -13.31 27.74
CA VAL A 29 17.52 -14.66 28.04
C VAL A 29 18.33 -15.18 26.85
N GLY A 30 19.62 -15.43 27.05
CA GLY A 30 20.51 -15.97 26.01
C GLY A 30 20.34 -17.48 25.86
N ILE A 31 19.74 -17.93 24.75
CA ILE A 31 19.61 -19.36 24.43
C ILE A 31 20.79 -19.80 23.55
N LYS A 32 21.60 -20.73 24.06
CA LYS A 32 22.73 -21.33 23.31
C LYS A 32 22.26 -22.57 22.53
N ASP A 33 21.65 -22.38 21.35
CA ASP A 33 21.33 -23.46 20.40
C ASP A 33 21.71 -23.04 18.98
N TRP A 34 22.54 -23.85 18.30
CA TRP A 34 23.03 -23.57 16.95
C TRP A 34 21.91 -23.59 15.90
N ARG A 35 20.85 -24.40 16.09
CA ARG A 35 19.74 -24.52 15.14
C ARG A 35 18.94 -23.23 15.08
N LEU A 36 18.59 -22.71 16.26
CA LEU A 36 17.93 -21.41 16.41
C LEU A 36 18.81 -20.28 15.88
N GLY A 37 20.12 -20.34 16.15
CA GLY A 37 21.10 -19.41 15.59
C GLY A 37 21.14 -19.41 14.05
N VAL A 38 21.15 -20.60 13.42
CA VAL A 38 21.13 -20.73 11.95
C VAL A 38 19.83 -20.19 11.37
N ILE A 39 18.67 -20.53 11.94
CA ILE A 39 17.37 -20.04 11.47
C ILE A 39 17.29 -18.51 11.58
N PHE A 40 17.76 -17.94 12.70
CA PHE A 40 17.80 -16.49 12.89
C PHE A 40 18.69 -15.80 11.86
N ARG A 41 19.92 -16.30 11.66
CA ARG A 41 20.84 -15.74 10.66
C ARG A 41 20.30 -15.89 9.24
N PHE A 42 19.65 -17.00 8.93
CA PHE A 42 19.00 -17.21 7.63
C PHE A 42 17.92 -16.15 7.38
N PHE A 43 16.98 -15.94 8.30
CA PHE A 43 15.95 -14.92 8.14
C PHE A 43 16.52 -13.51 8.10
N GLN A 44 17.55 -13.20 8.88
CA GLN A 44 18.26 -11.92 8.79
C GLN A 44 18.85 -11.69 7.39
N LEU A 45 19.51 -12.70 6.82
CA LEU A 45 20.08 -12.61 5.48
C LEU A 45 18.99 -12.47 4.40
N CYS A 46 17.87 -13.18 4.53
CA CYS A 46 16.73 -13.01 3.63
C CYS A 46 16.17 -11.59 3.68
N VAL A 47 16.00 -11.01 4.87
CA VAL A 47 15.52 -9.63 5.03
C VAL A 47 16.53 -8.63 4.45
N LEU A 48 17.83 -8.79 4.74
CA LEU A 48 18.86 -7.92 4.17
C LEU A 48 18.92 -8.02 2.65
N GLY A 49 18.81 -9.23 2.10
CA GLY A 49 18.74 -9.46 0.65
C GLY A 49 17.51 -8.81 0.02
N TYR A 50 16.36 -8.90 0.68
CA TYR A 50 15.13 -8.24 0.24
C TYR A 50 15.26 -6.72 0.25
N VAL A 51 15.77 -6.13 1.34
CA VAL A 51 15.95 -4.67 1.44
C VAL A 51 16.96 -4.17 0.39
N ALA A 52 18.05 -4.90 0.16
CA ALA A 52 19.00 -4.57 -0.90
C ALA A 52 18.36 -4.65 -2.29
N TRP A 53 17.57 -5.69 -2.55
CA TRP A 53 16.81 -5.84 -3.78
C TRP A 53 15.80 -4.69 -3.98
N ASP A 54 15.07 -4.31 -2.93
CA ASP A 54 14.12 -3.21 -2.95
C ASP A 54 14.81 -1.87 -3.28
N VAL A 55 15.89 -1.54 -2.56
CA VAL A 55 16.64 -0.30 -2.78
C VAL A 55 17.27 -0.25 -4.18
N VAL A 56 17.80 -1.36 -4.70
CA VAL A 56 18.47 -1.38 -6.01
C VAL A 56 17.49 -1.47 -7.17
N ASN A 57 16.52 -2.39 -7.14
CA ASN A 57 15.63 -2.65 -8.26
C ASN A 57 14.39 -1.76 -8.25
N GLN A 58 13.78 -1.55 -7.08
CA GLN A 58 12.66 -0.61 -6.97
C GLN A 58 13.13 0.84 -6.82
N LYS A 59 14.44 1.09 -6.69
CA LYS A 59 15.01 2.43 -6.57
C LYS A 59 14.28 3.24 -5.50
N SER A 60 13.97 2.61 -4.36
CA SER A 60 13.24 3.22 -3.25
C SER A 60 13.94 4.44 -2.65
N TYR A 61 15.23 4.65 -2.99
CA TYR A 61 15.97 5.87 -2.64
C TYR A 61 15.58 7.10 -3.47
N LEU A 62 14.83 6.93 -4.55
CA LEU A 62 14.34 8.02 -5.38
C LEU A 62 13.01 8.55 -4.82
N TYR A 63 12.90 9.88 -4.76
CA TYR A 63 11.62 10.56 -4.69
C TYR A 63 11.02 10.61 -6.09
N ARG A 64 9.85 9.99 -6.24
CA ARG A 64 9.16 9.85 -7.52
C ARG A 64 8.03 10.87 -7.61
N GLU A 65 7.96 11.57 -8.72
CA GLU A 65 6.89 12.51 -9.05
C GLU A 65 6.42 12.31 -10.49
N VAL A 66 5.13 12.51 -10.73
CA VAL A 66 4.55 12.49 -12.08
C VAL A 66 4.72 13.87 -12.71
N PRO A 67 5.39 13.99 -13.87
CA PRO A 67 5.55 15.28 -14.53
C PRO A 67 4.23 15.79 -15.09
N GLN A 68 4.11 17.11 -15.15
CA GLN A 68 3.06 17.77 -15.94
C GLN A 68 3.59 18.02 -17.33
N ILE A 69 2.80 17.66 -18.34
CA ILE A 69 3.17 17.79 -19.75
C ILE A 69 2.12 18.65 -20.43
N ASN A 70 2.58 19.68 -21.13
CA ASN A 70 1.73 20.51 -22.00
C ASN A 70 2.02 20.14 -23.45
N PHE A 71 0.99 19.72 -24.17
CA PHE A 71 1.10 19.38 -25.58
C PHE A 71 0.83 20.59 -26.47
N GLN A 72 1.45 20.57 -27.65
CA GLN A 72 1.21 21.50 -28.74
C GLN A 72 1.09 20.68 -30.02
N PRO A 73 -0.13 20.22 -30.37
CA PRO A 73 -0.37 19.57 -31.64
C PRO A 73 -0.21 20.57 -32.78
N ILE A 74 0.36 20.11 -33.89
CA ILE A 74 0.65 20.89 -35.09
C ILE A 74 0.04 20.13 -36.26
N ILE A 75 -0.79 20.83 -37.03
CA ILE A 75 -1.28 20.34 -38.33
C ILE A 75 -0.34 20.91 -39.39
N ALA A 76 0.16 20.06 -40.26
CA ALA A 76 0.87 20.48 -41.45
C ALA A 76 0.39 19.67 -42.66
N GLY A 77 0.65 20.17 -43.87
CA GLY A 77 0.54 19.35 -45.07
C GLY A 77 -0.48 19.80 -46.12
N ASP A 78 -0.85 21.08 -46.22
CA ASP A 78 -1.69 21.55 -47.33
C ASP A 78 -1.11 21.16 -48.71
N ASN A 79 0.22 21.20 -48.87
CA ASN A 79 0.86 20.81 -50.12
C ASN A 79 0.78 19.29 -50.39
N ASP A 80 0.96 18.45 -49.37
CA ASP A 80 0.90 16.99 -49.53
C ASP A 80 -0.54 16.50 -49.71
N LEU A 81 -1.49 17.16 -49.02
CA LEU A 81 -2.92 16.95 -49.17
C LEU A 81 -3.40 17.34 -50.57
N THR A 82 -3.02 18.52 -51.07
CA THR A 82 -3.43 18.98 -52.40
C THR A 82 -2.86 18.11 -53.52
N LEU A 83 -1.61 17.64 -53.40
CA LEU A 83 -1.02 16.67 -54.33
C LEU A 83 -1.78 15.33 -54.29
N ALA A 84 -2.08 14.81 -53.10
CA ALA A 84 -2.84 13.57 -52.94
C ALA A 84 -4.26 13.67 -53.50
N MET A 85 -4.92 14.82 -53.31
CA MET A 85 -6.23 15.12 -53.89
C MET A 85 -6.16 15.17 -55.41
N GLN A 86 -5.12 15.78 -55.98
CA GLN A 86 -4.93 15.85 -57.43
C GLN A 86 -4.68 14.46 -58.04
N GLU A 87 -3.88 13.61 -57.39
CA GLU A 87 -3.69 12.21 -57.81
C GLU A 87 -4.98 11.40 -57.71
N SER A 88 -5.78 11.65 -56.66
CA SER A 88 -7.06 10.98 -56.45
C SER A 88 -8.13 11.37 -57.47
N ILE A 89 -7.99 12.50 -58.18
CA ILE A 89 -8.84 12.82 -59.33
C ILE A 89 -8.55 11.87 -60.51
N ALA A 90 -7.27 11.53 -60.73
CA ALA A 90 -6.87 10.61 -61.79
C ALA A 90 -7.15 9.15 -61.43
N ASN A 91 -6.95 8.78 -60.16
CA ASN A 91 -7.18 7.45 -59.62
C ASN A 91 -8.01 7.53 -58.33
N PRO A 92 -9.36 7.55 -58.42
CA PRO A 92 -10.20 7.70 -57.25
C PRO A 92 -10.01 6.52 -56.29
N PRO A 93 -9.90 6.79 -54.97
CA PRO A 93 -9.76 5.73 -53.99
C PRO A 93 -11.00 4.83 -53.97
N ILE A 94 -10.81 3.58 -53.54
CA ILE A 94 -11.86 2.55 -53.59
C ILE A 94 -13.14 3.01 -52.89
N TYR A 95 -13.01 3.72 -51.75
CA TYR A 95 -14.14 4.24 -50.99
C TYR A 95 -14.94 5.34 -51.72
N CYS A 96 -14.34 6.02 -52.70
CA CYS A 96 -15.03 7.01 -53.54
C CYS A 96 -15.69 6.38 -54.78
N THR A 97 -15.20 5.23 -55.25
CA THR A 97 -15.82 4.49 -56.37
C THR A 97 -16.98 3.60 -55.92
N ASN A 98 -16.97 3.14 -54.67
CA ASN A 98 -18.02 2.32 -54.08
C ASN A 98 -18.59 2.96 -52.80
N THR A 99 -19.18 4.15 -52.92
CA THR A 99 -19.75 4.86 -51.75
C THR A 99 -20.89 4.11 -51.09
N SER A 100 -21.56 3.20 -51.81
CA SER A 100 -22.67 2.38 -51.28
C SER A 100 -22.28 1.49 -50.10
N THR A 101 -21.02 1.04 -50.00
CA THR A 101 -20.55 0.18 -48.90
C THR A 101 -20.33 0.93 -47.59
N TYR A 102 -20.25 2.26 -47.64
CA TYR A 102 -20.04 3.13 -46.48
C TYR A 102 -21.36 3.73 -45.97
N GLN A 103 -22.47 3.42 -46.63
CA GLN A 103 -23.79 3.80 -46.17
C GLN A 103 -24.16 2.99 -44.91
N TYR A 104 -24.73 3.66 -43.91
CA TYR A 104 -25.12 3.06 -42.64
C TYR A 104 -26.48 3.61 -42.19
N ALA A 105 -27.28 2.78 -41.55
CA ALA A 105 -28.53 3.19 -40.91
C ALA A 105 -28.46 2.81 -39.42
N LEU A 106 -28.90 3.71 -38.55
CA LEU A 106 -29.01 3.46 -37.11
C LEU A 106 -30.48 3.19 -36.77
N GLU A 107 -30.78 2.07 -36.11
CA GLU A 107 -32.12 1.83 -35.58
C GLU A 107 -32.37 2.72 -34.36
N ALA A 108 -33.38 3.59 -34.44
CA ALA A 108 -33.81 4.38 -33.30
C ALA A 108 -34.50 3.48 -32.26
N SER A 109 -34.08 3.60 -31.00
CA SER A 109 -34.61 2.85 -29.84
C SER A 109 -36.08 3.14 -29.49
N SER A 110 -36.77 3.98 -30.27
CA SER A 110 -38.14 4.44 -29.96
C SER A 110 -39.02 4.66 -31.20
N GLY A 111 -39.04 3.73 -32.16
CA GLY A 111 -40.10 3.64 -33.18
C GLY A 111 -40.33 4.86 -34.09
N GLY A 112 -39.47 5.88 -34.01
CA GLY A 112 -39.41 7.03 -34.89
C GLY A 112 -38.32 6.83 -35.93
N ALA A 113 -38.67 6.97 -37.20
CA ALA A 113 -37.72 6.88 -38.30
C ALA A 113 -36.86 8.15 -38.37
N GLU A 114 -35.59 8.10 -37.97
CA GLU A 114 -34.65 9.19 -38.26
C GLU A 114 -33.25 8.69 -38.69
N ALA A 115 -32.75 9.34 -39.75
CA ALA A 115 -31.44 9.23 -40.44
C ALA A 115 -31.17 7.92 -41.20
N PHE A 116 -31.90 7.73 -42.31
CA PHE A 116 -31.60 6.72 -43.33
C PHE A 116 -30.80 7.32 -44.48
N TYR A 117 -29.86 6.58 -45.05
CA TYR A 117 -29.54 6.74 -46.48
C TYR A 117 -30.76 6.24 -47.28
N GLY A 118 -31.36 7.11 -48.10
CA GLY A 118 -32.36 6.71 -49.08
C GLY A 118 -33.84 6.78 -48.66
N ASN A 119 -34.17 7.47 -47.57
CA ASN A 119 -35.54 8.01 -47.38
C ASN A 119 -35.54 9.51 -47.66
N ASN A 120 -36.72 10.08 -47.97
CA ASN A 120 -36.93 11.53 -48.12
C ASN A 120 -36.16 12.28 -47.01
N GLY A 121 -35.22 13.16 -47.37
CA GLY A 121 -34.47 14.01 -46.43
C GLY A 121 -32.94 13.94 -46.46
N SER A 122 -32.33 13.03 -47.21
CA SER A 122 -30.86 12.86 -47.30
C SER A 122 -30.37 12.61 -48.73
N THR A 123 -29.27 13.25 -49.14
CA THR A 123 -28.59 12.93 -50.40
C THR A 123 -27.83 11.60 -50.31
N PRO A 124 -27.54 10.93 -51.44
CA PRO A 124 -26.57 9.83 -51.45
C PRO A 124 -25.19 10.29 -50.94
N LEU A 125 -24.39 9.33 -50.48
CA LEU A 125 -23.01 9.58 -50.04
C LEU A 125 -22.15 9.99 -51.23
N GLU A 126 -21.60 11.20 -51.19
CA GLU A 126 -20.74 11.75 -52.23
C GLU A 126 -19.30 11.87 -51.76
N CYS A 127 -18.36 11.76 -52.70
CA CYS A 127 -16.94 11.97 -52.43
C CYS A 127 -16.52 13.33 -52.97
N VAL A 128 -15.99 14.19 -52.08
CA VAL A 128 -15.71 15.60 -52.39
C VAL A 128 -14.34 15.99 -51.88
N ILE A 129 -13.69 16.88 -52.63
CA ILE A 129 -12.45 17.52 -52.24
C ILE A 129 -12.79 18.64 -51.25
N LEU A 130 -12.27 18.53 -50.04
CA LEU A 130 -12.45 19.53 -48.99
C LEU A 130 -11.10 20.14 -48.61
N ASP A 131 -11.14 21.38 -48.14
CA ASP A 131 -9.94 22.08 -47.72
C ASP A 131 -9.39 21.52 -46.40
N GLY A 132 -8.07 21.61 -46.21
CA GLY A 132 -7.37 21.14 -45.00
C GLY A 132 -7.93 21.75 -43.72
N ASP A 133 -8.35 23.01 -43.76
CA ASP A 133 -8.96 23.74 -42.64
C ASP A 133 -10.31 23.17 -42.19
N ILE A 134 -11.06 22.51 -43.09
CA ILE A 134 -12.32 21.85 -42.76
C ILE A 134 -12.05 20.43 -42.26
N LEU A 135 -10.99 19.81 -42.80
CA LEU A 135 -10.61 18.44 -42.47
C LEU A 135 -9.88 18.32 -41.14
N ALA A 136 -9.10 19.30 -40.73
CA ALA A 136 -8.42 19.27 -39.44
C ALA A 136 -8.95 20.35 -38.52
N THR A 137 -9.32 19.96 -37.30
CA THR A 137 -9.79 20.91 -36.28
C THR A 137 -9.18 20.58 -34.93
N THR A 138 -8.65 21.60 -34.27
CA THR A 138 -8.23 21.54 -32.88
C THR A 138 -9.44 21.78 -31.97
N ILE A 139 -9.80 20.78 -31.17
CA ILE A 139 -10.95 20.86 -30.24
C ILE A 139 -10.50 21.45 -28.90
N GLY A 140 -9.25 21.18 -28.52
CA GLY A 140 -8.63 21.68 -27.30
C GLY A 140 -7.10 21.66 -27.42
N PRO A 141 -6.39 22.00 -26.33
CA PRO A 141 -4.92 22.03 -26.34
C PRO A 141 -4.30 20.65 -26.59
N ASP A 142 -4.95 19.59 -26.10
CA ASP A 142 -4.44 18.22 -26.16
C ASP A 142 -5.29 17.33 -27.08
N THR A 143 -6.15 17.92 -27.91
CA THR A 143 -7.08 17.16 -28.76
C THR A 143 -7.24 17.76 -30.13
N ILE A 144 -6.98 16.94 -31.13
CA ILE A 144 -7.03 17.28 -32.54
C ILE A 144 -7.81 16.23 -33.30
N MET A 145 -8.57 16.66 -34.28
CA MET A 145 -9.41 15.81 -35.09
C MET A 145 -9.10 15.96 -36.57
N PHE A 146 -9.14 14.85 -37.28
CA PHE A 146 -9.13 14.78 -38.74
C PHE A 146 -10.43 14.15 -39.24
N ALA A 147 -11.17 14.87 -40.06
CA ALA A 147 -12.44 14.45 -40.60
C ALA A 147 -12.23 13.44 -41.73
N THR A 148 -12.85 12.27 -41.59
CA THR A 148 -12.91 11.23 -42.62
C THR A 148 -14.34 11.04 -43.16
N TYR A 149 -15.32 11.68 -42.51
CA TYR A 149 -16.70 11.76 -42.92
C TYR A 149 -17.31 13.08 -42.43
N VAL A 150 -18.11 13.72 -43.28
CA VAL A 150 -18.75 15.00 -42.97
C VAL A 150 -20.24 14.88 -43.23
N ARG A 151 -21.04 15.29 -42.26
CA ARG A 151 -22.48 15.41 -42.36
C ARG A 151 -22.86 16.88 -42.31
N GLU A 152 -23.44 17.39 -43.38
CA GLU A 152 -23.94 18.76 -43.45
C GLU A 152 -25.47 18.76 -43.42
N GLU A 153 -26.06 19.52 -42.51
CA GLU A 153 -27.50 19.74 -42.47
C GLU A 153 -27.80 21.18 -42.89
N ILE A 154 -28.45 21.32 -44.04
CA ILE A 154 -28.83 22.59 -44.61
C ILE A 154 -30.31 22.83 -44.34
N THR A 155 -30.59 23.81 -43.48
CA THR A 155 -31.94 24.29 -43.20
C THR A 155 -32.17 25.61 -43.94
N ARG A 156 -33.21 25.68 -44.76
CA ARG A 156 -33.64 26.92 -45.42
C ARG A 156 -35.02 27.30 -44.93
N ARG A 157 -35.23 28.60 -44.72
CA ARG A 157 -36.49 29.16 -44.26
C ARG A 157 -36.95 30.25 -45.22
N ARG A 158 -38.23 30.17 -45.60
CA ARG A 158 -38.91 31.24 -46.32
C ARG A 158 -40.04 31.81 -45.47
N ASP A 159 -39.97 33.10 -45.22
CA ASP A 159 -40.96 33.85 -44.44
C ASP A 159 -42.02 34.48 -45.34
N ASN A 160 -43.08 35.03 -44.71
CA ASN A 160 -44.18 35.73 -45.36
C ASN A 160 -45.05 34.85 -46.26
N ILE A 161 -45.38 33.65 -45.77
CA ILE A 161 -46.22 32.67 -46.47
C ILE A 161 -47.53 32.48 -45.68
N THR A 162 -48.66 32.48 -46.37
CA THR A 162 -50.00 32.44 -45.76
C THR A 162 -50.50 31.03 -45.46
N SER A 163 -50.09 30.03 -46.22
CA SER A 163 -50.52 28.63 -46.04
C SER A 163 -49.46 27.64 -46.51
N LEU A 164 -49.58 26.38 -46.09
CA LEU A 164 -48.68 25.29 -46.53
C LEU A 164 -48.70 25.08 -48.06
N ALA A 165 -49.82 25.36 -48.72
CA ALA A 165 -49.95 25.23 -50.18
C ALA A 165 -49.18 26.33 -50.94
N ASP A 166 -48.87 27.45 -50.27
CA ASP A 166 -48.10 28.56 -50.82
C ASP A 166 -46.58 28.36 -50.61
N CYS A 167 -46.17 27.26 -49.97
CA CYS A 167 -44.77 26.90 -49.84
C CYS A 167 -44.19 26.57 -51.23
N PRO A 168 -43.07 27.18 -51.63
CA PRO A 168 -42.39 26.80 -52.88
C PRO A 168 -41.99 25.33 -52.87
N ASP A 169 -41.98 24.72 -54.05
CA ASP A 169 -41.51 23.34 -54.18
C ASP A 169 -40.02 23.21 -53.82
N LYS A 170 -39.64 22.05 -53.29
CA LYS A 170 -38.27 21.79 -52.78
C LYS A 170 -37.21 21.96 -53.86
N SER A 171 -37.54 21.59 -55.10
CA SER A 171 -36.69 21.78 -56.28
C SER A 171 -36.35 23.25 -56.54
N THR A 172 -37.22 24.19 -56.15
CA THR A 172 -36.95 25.64 -56.29
C THR A 172 -36.10 26.19 -55.15
N VAL A 173 -35.98 25.46 -54.05
CA VAL A 173 -35.24 25.86 -52.85
C VAL A 173 -33.83 25.27 -52.84
N TYR A 174 -33.67 24.02 -53.28
CA TYR A 174 -32.39 23.30 -53.30
C TYR A 174 -31.93 22.89 -54.71
N PHE A 175 -32.60 23.36 -55.77
CA PHE A 175 -32.29 23.02 -57.15
C PHE A 175 -32.31 21.49 -57.36
N GLU A 176 -31.23 20.92 -57.90
CA GLU A 176 -31.07 19.50 -58.19
C GLU A 176 -31.16 18.63 -56.93
N ASP A 177 -30.74 19.15 -55.78
CA ASP A 177 -30.80 18.41 -54.49
C ASP A 177 -32.20 18.42 -53.86
N GLY A 178 -33.16 19.15 -54.46
CA GLY A 178 -34.52 19.28 -53.93
C GLY A 178 -35.32 17.98 -53.91
N GLU A 179 -34.97 17.01 -54.76
CA GLU A 179 -35.57 15.67 -54.76
C GLU A 179 -35.32 14.94 -53.43
N TYR A 180 -34.15 15.17 -52.82
CA TYR A 180 -33.74 14.53 -51.58
C TYR A 180 -34.17 15.29 -50.33
N ALA A 181 -34.74 16.49 -50.45
CA ALA A 181 -35.12 17.30 -49.30
C ALA A 181 -36.40 16.79 -48.61
N LEU A 182 -36.49 17.02 -47.29
CA LEU A 182 -37.71 16.75 -46.51
C LEU A 182 -38.86 17.64 -46.98
N ASP A 183 -40.09 17.14 -46.84
CA ASP A 183 -41.29 17.95 -47.08
C ASP A 183 -41.28 19.21 -46.19
N PRO A 184 -41.71 20.36 -46.74
CA PRO A 184 -41.68 21.61 -46.00
C PRO A 184 -42.59 21.55 -44.77
N THR A 185 -42.07 22.04 -43.65
CA THR A 185 -42.85 22.24 -42.43
C THR A 185 -43.33 23.69 -42.38
N PHE A 186 -44.64 23.89 -42.27
CA PHE A 186 -45.23 25.23 -42.14
C PHE A 186 -45.51 25.55 -40.67
N LEU A 187 -44.89 26.62 -40.17
CA LEU A 187 -45.10 27.11 -38.82
C LEU A 187 -45.10 28.64 -38.82
N ALA A 188 -46.16 29.24 -38.25
CA ALA A 188 -46.26 30.67 -37.97
C ALA A 188 -45.91 31.60 -39.15
N GLY A 189 -46.43 31.29 -40.35
CA GLY A 189 -46.22 32.12 -41.54
C GLY A 189 -44.87 31.93 -42.24
N SER A 190 -44.18 30.84 -41.93
CA SER A 190 -42.90 30.47 -42.55
C SER A 190 -42.87 28.99 -42.96
N CYS A 191 -42.25 28.70 -44.09
CA CYS A 191 -41.95 27.33 -44.54
C CYS A 191 -40.49 27.03 -44.27
N THR A 192 -40.21 25.93 -43.57
CA THR A 192 -38.87 25.46 -43.27
C THR A 192 -38.58 24.17 -44.03
N TYR A 193 -37.43 24.13 -44.69
CA TYR A 193 -36.93 23.02 -45.48
C TYR A 193 -35.66 22.50 -44.84
N LYS A 194 -35.44 21.19 -44.92
CA LYS A 194 -34.26 20.51 -44.38
C LYS A 194 -33.71 19.52 -45.40
N LEU A 195 -32.41 19.58 -45.61
CA LEU A 195 -31.64 18.69 -46.46
C LEU A 195 -30.40 18.24 -45.69
N ILE A 196 -30.12 16.94 -45.69
CA ILE A 196 -28.90 16.38 -45.11
C ILE A 196 -28.00 15.90 -46.24
N LYS A 197 -26.77 16.40 -46.26
CA LYS A 197 -25.71 15.97 -47.17
C LYS A 197 -24.68 15.11 -46.43
N HIS A 198 -24.23 14.07 -47.11
CA HIS A 198 -23.26 13.12 -46.60
C HIS A 198 -22.03 13.11 -47.51
N THR A 199 -20.86 13.40 -46.95
CA THR A 199 -19.64 13.60 -47.73
C THR A 199 -18.47 12.78 -47.18
N LEU A 200 -17.76 12.09 -48.07
CA LEU A 200 -16.46 11.50 -47.81
C LEU A 200 -15.35 12.39 -48.39
N PRO A 201 -14.46 12.93 -47.55
CA PRO A 201 -13.26 13.63 -48.00
C PRO A 201 -12.33 12.72 -48.81
N VAL A 202 -11.71 13.30 -49.83
CA VAL A 202 -10.64 12.65 -50.60
C VAL A 202 -9.31 12.73 -49.85
N ALA A 203 -8.68 11.57 -49.64
CA ALA A 203 -7.35 11.37 -49.05
C ALA A 203 -7.03 12.15 -47.74
N PRO A 204 -7.92 12.21 -46.74
CA PRO A 204 -7.62 12.89 -45.47
C PRO A 204 -6.44 12.26 -44.72
N GLU A 205 -6.07 11.01 -45.00
CA GLU A 205 -4.98 10.28 -44.35
C GLU A 205 -3.58 10.81 -44.73
N ASN A 206 -3.47 11.61 -45.80
CA ASN A 206 -2.22 12.22 -46.23
C ASN A 206 -1.89 13.51 -45.48
N MET A 207 -2.79 14.03 -44.65
CA MET A 207 -2.48 15.14 -43.75
C MET A 207 -1.41 14.72 -42.74
N THR A 208 -0.57 15.66 -42.33
CA THR A 208 0.50 15.41 -41.36
C THR A 208 0.10 15.88 -39.98
N LEU A 209 0.20 14.96 -39.01
CA LEU A 209 0.07 15.26 -37.60
C LEU A 209 1.46 15.34 -37.01
N GLY A 210 1.80 16.54 -36.53
CA GLY A 210 2.92 16.78 -35.65
C GLY A 210 2.46 17.06 -34.23
N PHE A 211 3.31 16.82 -33.25
CA PHE A 211 3.17 17.45 -31.94
C PHE A 211 4.54 17.71 -31.32
N SER A 212 4.59 18.77 -30.53
CA SER A 212 5.67 19.03 -29.58
C SER A 212 5.09 19.06 -28.18
N PHE A 213 5.94 18.89 -27.17
CA PHE A 213 5.50 18.99 -25.79
C PHE A 213 6.57 19.61 -24.91
N SER A 214 6.12 20.26 -23.86
CA SER A 214 6.96 20.76 -22.77
C SER A 214 6.57 20.05 -21.49
N TYR A 215 7.54 19.81 -20.61
CA TYR A 215 7.29 19.16 -19.33
C TYR A 215 7.95 19.91 -18.20
N PHE A 216 7.33 19.85 -17.03
CA PHE A 216 7.90 20.38 -15.79
C PHE A 216 7.44 19.53 -14.60
N SER A 217 8.29 19.42 -13.59
CA SER A 217 7.92 18.85 -12.30
C SER A 217 7.18 19.89 -11.45
N PRO A 218 6.01 19.57 -10.89
CA PRO A 218 5.30 20.47 -9.96
C PRO A 218 6.11 20.81 -8.72
N SER A 219 6.88 19.86 -8.18
CA SER A 219 7.65 20.09 -6.98
C SER A 219 8.92 20.92 -7.25
N PRO A 220 9.18 21.96 -6.44
CA PRO A 220 10.38 22.78 -6.57
C PRO A 220 11.67 22.00 -6.26
N ASP A 221 11.57 20.90 -5.53
CA ASP A 221 12.70 20.06 -5.11
C ASP A 221 13.26 19.22 -6.26
N VAL A 222 12.44 18.90 -7.26
CA VAL A 222 12.87 18.14 -8.45
C VAL A 222 13.38 19.09 -9.53
N GLY A 223 12.68 20.20 -9.79
CA GLY A 223 13.14 21.28 -10.68
C GLY A 223 13.44 20.86 -12.13
N ILE A 224 13.01 19.65 -12.55
CA ILE A 224 13.22 19.15 -13.91
C ILE A 224 12.19 19.80 -14.82
N SER A 225 12.66 20.46 -15.86
CA SER A 225 11.84 20.96 -16.95
C SER A 225 12.57 20.83 -18.28
N GLY A 226 11.82 20.78 -19.37
CA GLY A 226 12.38 20.68 -20.70
C GLY A 226 11.31 20.57 -21.78
N ASN A 227 11.76 20.19 -22.97
CA ASN A 227 10.90 20.03 -24.15
C ASN A 227 11.27 18.77 -24.92
N SER A 228 10.41 18.40 -25.87
CA SER A 228 10.58 17.25 -26.77
C SER A 228 11.91 17.23 -27.53
N GLY A 229 12.49 18.39 -27.84
CA GLY A 229 13.68 18.48 -28.69
C GLY A 229 14.95 17.84 -28.13
N ASN A 230 15.07 17.74 -26.80
CA ASN A 230 16.26 17.18 -26.14
C ASN A 230 16.08 15.71 -25.72
N LEU A 231 14.96 15.09 -26.07
CA LEU A 231 14.59 13.75 -25.61
C LEU A 231 14.80 12.71 -26.71
N GLN A 232 15.28 11.54 -26.31
CA GLN A 232 15.20 10.35 -27.14
C GLN A 232 13.83 9.71 -26.91
N CYS A 233 12.98 9.73 -27.93
CA CYS A 233 11.62 9.19 -27.85
C CYS A 233 11.57 7.82 -28.52
N SER A 234 11.00 6.83 -27.82
CA SER A 234 10.65 5.54 -28.38
C SER A 234 9.14 5.48 -28.59
N LEU A 235 8.70 5.10 -29.79
CA LEU A 235 7.29 4.91 -30.13
C LEU A 235 6.96 3.43 -30.07
N LYS A 236 5.92 3.06 -29.31
CA LYS A 236 5.36 1.70 -29.19
C LYS A 236 3.87 1.72 -29.56
N SER A 237 3.45 0.71 -30.30
CA SER A 237 2.04 0.41 -30.53
C SER A 237 1.55 -0.63 -29.52
N ASP A 238 0.32 -0.50 -29.04
CA ASP A 238 -0.28 -1.44 -28.07
C ASP A 238 -0.37 -2.88 -28.63
N ILE A 239 -0.36 -3.03 -29.95
CA ILE A 239 -0.63 -4.29 -30.64
C ILE A 239 0.64 -5.10 -30.92
N ASP A 240 1.80 -4.43 -31.07
CA ASP A 240 3.08 -5.08 -31.36
C ASP A 240 4.20 -4.52 -30.48
N GLU A 241 4.67 -5.33 -29.53
CA GLU A 241 5.76 -4.95 -28.63
C GLU A 241 7.14 -4.81 -29.32
N ALA A 242 7.24 -5.23 -30.58
CA ALA A 242 8.50 -5.35 -31.31
C ALA A 242 8.88 -4.10 -32.11
N ILE A 243 7.94 -3.18 -32.38
CA ILE A 243 8.22 -1.97 -33.18
C ILE A 243 8.54 -0.83 -32.22
N THR A 244 9.83 -0.67 -31.91
CA THR A 244 10.36 0.57 -31.32
C THR A 244 11.01 1.39 -32.43
N GLN A 245 10.30 2.38 -32.98
CA GLN A 245 10.98 3.41 -33.75
C GLN A 245 11.62 4.39 -32.77
N GLU A 246 12.96 4.43 -32.75
CA GLU A 246 13.68 5.50 -32.08
C GLU A 246 13.60 6.76 -32.94
N LEU A 247 12.90 7.77 -32.44
CA LEU A 247 12.89 9.10 -33.03
C LEU A 247 14.21 9.77 -32.65
N GLY A 248 14.98 10.18 -33.66
CA GLY A 248 16.35 10.66 -33.48
C GLY A 248 16.46 11.85 -32.53
N GLU A 249 17.58 11.93 -31.79
CA GLU A 249 17.88 13.04 -30.88
C GLU A 249 17.87 14.38 -31.65
N GLY A 250 17.16 15.39 -31.13
CA GLY A 250 17.15 16.75 -31.69
C GLY A 250 15.90 17.16 -32.48
N GLN A 251 14.90 16.29 -32.65
CA GLN A 251 13.63 16.68 -33.28
C GLN A 251 12.68 17.31 -32.27
N PHE A 252 12.50 18.63 -32.36
CA PHE A 252 11.54 19.37 -31.53
C PHE A 252 10.09 18.96 -31.79
N VAL A 253 9.76 18.58 -33.03
CA VAL A 253 8.43 18.15 -33.45
C VAL A 253 8.49 16.71 -33.94
N ILE A 254 7.67 15.85 -33.35
CA ILE A 254 7.44 14.50 -33.83
C ILE A 254 6.31 14.58 -34.83
N SER A 255 6.61 14.44 -36.12
CA SER A 255 5.67 14.63 -37.22
C SER A 255 5.68 13.43 -38.15
N MET A 256 4.49 12.93 -38.48
CA MET A 256 4.29 11.93 -39.53
C MET A 256 2.88 12.04 -40.12
N PRO A 257 2.67 11.56 -41.36
CA PRO A 257 1.34 11.52 -41.95
C PRO A 257 0.41 10.58 -41.20
N ILE A 258 -0.90 10.86 -41.24
CA ILE A 258 -1.93 10.09 -40.52
C ILE A 258 -1.95 8.64 -40.94
N TRP A 259 -1.78 8.33 -42.22
CA TRP A 259 -1.70 6.94 -42.69
C TRP A 259 -0.60 6.15 -41.96
N LYS A 260 0.53 6.79 -41.60
CA LYS A 260 1.63 6.14 -40.88
C LYS A 260 1.27 5.89 -39.40
N TRP A 261 0.52 6.81 -38.78
CA TRP A 261 -0.06 6.59 -37.45
C TRP A 261 -1.04 5.41 -37.44
N LEU A 262 -1.90 5.32 -38.47
CA LEU A 262 -2.84 4.22 -38.66
C LEU A 262 -2.11 2.88 -38.89
N GLU A 263 -1.08 2.87 -39.72
CA GLU A 263 -0.26 1.69 -40.00
C GLU A 263 0.43 1.16 -38.74
N LEU A 264 1.07 2.04 -37.96
CA LEU A 264 1.73 1.68 -36.69
C LEU A 264 0.75 1.11 -35.67
N ALA A 265 -0.47 1.60 -35.66
CA ALA A 265 -1.54 1.11 -34.79
C ALA A 265 -2.33 -0.06 -35.39
N HIS A 266 -1.92 -0.59 -36.55
CA HIS A 266 -2.64 -1.60 -37.31
C HIS A 266 -4.14 -1.30 -37.45
N VAL A 267 -4.49 -0.03 -37.65
CA VAL A 267 -5.86 0.46 -37.91
C VAL A 267 -6.05 0.67 -39.41
N ASP A 268 -7.22 0.28 -39.89
CA ASP A 268 -7.65 0.30 -41.28
C ASP A 268 -9.08 0.84 -41.24
N LEU A 269 -9.29 1.98 -41.88
CA LEU A 269 -10.55 2.73 -41.84
C LEU A 269 -11.63 2.06 -42.70
N ASP A 270 -11.23 1.21 -43.63
CA ASP A 270 -12.12 0.57 -44.61
C ASP A 270 -12.63 -0.80 -44.15
N LYS A 271 -12.43 -1.12 -42.87
CA LYS A 271 -12.96 -2.32 -42.21
C LYS A 271 -14.08 -2.00 -41.23
N HIS A 272 -14.97 -2.98 -41.05
CA HIS A 272 -16.05 -2.92 -40.06
C HIS A 272 -15.51 -2.97 -38.63
N ILE A 273 -16.21 -2.29 -37.71
CA ILE A 273 -15.84 -2.21 -36.28
C ILE A 273 -15.75 -3.59 -35.60
N SER A 274 -16.60 -4.56 -35.98
CA SER A 274 -16.64 -5.90 -35.36
C SER A 274 -15.60 -6.89 -35.87
N GLN A 275 -15.03 -6.66 -37.05
CA GLN A 275 -14.11 -7.62 -37.68
C GLN A 275 -12.65 -7.46 -37.24
N ARG A 276 -12.38 -6.63 -36.23
CA ARG A 276 -11.06 -6.58 -35.60
C ARG A 276 -11.05 -7.38 -34.31
N ASP A 277 -10.57 -8.61 -34.42
CA ASP A 277 -10.02 -9.36 -33.30
C ASP A 277 -8.95 -8.51 -32.59
N ASN A 278 -9.12 -8.33 -31.28
CA ASN A 278 -8.18 -7.72 -30.30
C ASN A 278 -8.32 -6.22 -29.95
N LEU A 279 -9.24 -5.43 -30.53
CA LEU A 279 -9.43 -4.01 -30.16
C LEU A 279 -10.82 -3.66 -29.58
N ALA A 280 -11.68 -4.66 -29.36
CA ALA A 280 -13.07 -4.45 -28.98
C ALA A 280 -13.25 -4.30 -27.45
N GLN A 281 -13.12 -3.08 -26.95
CA GLN A 281 -14.06 -2.58 -25.95
C GLN A 281 -15.18 -1.83 -26.67
N THR A 282 -16.08 -2.56 -27.31
CA THR A 282 -17.34 -2.02 -27.84
C THR A 282 -18.23 -1.66 -26.65
N SER A 283 -18.04 -0.46 -26.09
CA SER A 283 -18.97 0.16 -25.16
C SER A 283 -20.07 0.85 -25.96
N GLY A 284 -21.10 0.11 -26.38
CA GLY A 284 -22.23 0.69 -27.09
C GLY A 284 -23.14 -0.38 -27.68
N SER A 285 -24.43 -0.25 -27.39
CA SER A 285 -25.53 -1.04 -27.97
C SER A 285 -25.78 -0.65 -29.43
N ASP A 286 -24.76 -0.72 -30.28
CA ASP A 286 -24.87 -0.36 -31.69
C ASP A 286 -25.55 -1.52 -32.44
N LEU A 287 -26.87 -1.43 -32.52
CA LEU A 287 -27.71 -2.39 -33.23
C LEU A 287 -27.52 -2.21 -34.74
N SER A 288 -26.93 -3.23 -35.35
CA SER A 288 -26.76 -3.35 -36.78
C SER A 288 -28.11 -3.35 -37.50
N VAL A 289 -28.26 -2.59 -38.58
CA VAL A 289 -29.29 -2.87 -39.58
C VAL A 289 -28.78 -4.00 -40.46
N ASN A 290 -29.51 -5.12 -40.52
CA ASN A 290 -29.17 -6.30 -41.34
C ASN A 290 -27.85 -7.04 -40.98
N GLY A 291 -27.30 -6.85 -39.77
CA GLY A 291 -26.08 -7.53 -39.31
C GLY A 291 -24.76 -6.85 -39.73
N THR A 292 -24.80 -5.76 -40.49
CA THR A 292 -23.62 -5.00 -40.91
C THR A 292 -23.43 -3.75 -40.06
N LEU A 293 -22.27 -3.63 -39.41
CA LEU A 293 -21.86 -2.46 -38.64
C LEU A 293 -21.28 -1.37 -39.56
N PRO A 294 -21.31 -0.08 -39.18
CA PRO A 294 -20.65 0.96 -39.96
C PRO A 294 -19.13 0.73 -40.07
N MET A 295 -18.55 1.25 -41.14
CA MET A 295 -17.09 1.24 -41.36
C MET A 295 -16.42 2.29 -40.47
N ALA A 296 -15.18 2.02 -40.05
CA ALA A 296 -14.40 2.92 -39.19
C ALA A 296 -14.14 4.31 -39.83
N ARG A 297 -14.11 4.42 -41.16
CA ARG A 297 -14.04 5.69 -41.89
C ARG A 297 -15.20 6.64 -41.56
N VAL A 298 -16.37 6.09 -41.24
CA VAL A 298 -17.59 6.86 -41.04
C VAL A 298 -17.84 7.17 -39.56
N THR A 299 -17.62 6.19 -38.69
CA THR A 299 -17.73 6.39 -37.24
C THR A 299 -16.55 7.18 -36.67
N GLY A 300 -15.38 6.99 -37.27
CA GLY A 300 -14.11 7.49 -36.79
C GLY A 300 -13.41 6.55 -35.80
N VAL A 301 -12.24 7.00 -35.34
CA VAL A 301 -11.33 6.27 -34.44
C VAL A 301 -10.72 7.26 -33.45
N GLN A 302 -10.70 6.92 -32.17
CA GLN A 302 -10.00 7.70 -31.16
C GLN A 302 -8.63 7.09 -30.85
N PHE A 303 -7.58 7.87 -31.05
CA PHE A 303 -6.21 7.57 -30.66
C PHE A 303 -5.88 8.25 -29.34
N GLN A 304 -5.68 7.46 -28.29
CA GLN A 304 -5.08 7.96 -27.05
C GLN A 304 -3.57 7.80 -27.16
N VAL A 305 -2.88 8.93 -27.34
CA VAL A 305 -1.42 9.02 -27.44
C VAL A 305 -0.88 9.30 -26.05
N SER A 306 -0.40 8.26 -25.38
CA SER A 306 0.14 8.32 -24.03
C SER A 306 1.64 8.61 -24.09
N VAL A 307 2.05 9.81 -23.68
CA VAL A 307 3.45 10.22 -23.64
C VAL A 307 3.95 10.12 -22.20
N SER A 308 4.84 9.17 -21.95
CA SER A 308 5.41 8.90 -20.64
C SER A 308 6.89 9.28 -20.59
N LEU A 309 7.25 10.14 -19.64
CA LEU A 309 8.63 10.58 -19.43
C LEU A 309 9.28 9.88 -18.26
N TYR A 310 10.53 9.47 -18.44
CA TYR A 310 11.31 8.75 -17.45
C TYR A 310 12.73 9.31 -17.36
N ASN A 311 13.33 9.18 -16.19
CA ASN A 311 14.75 9.42 -15.96
C ASN A 311 15.36 8.25 -15.17
N GLU A 312 16.67 8.26 -14.99
CA GLU A 312 17.38 7.31 -14.11
C GLU A 312 17.05 5.84 -14.42
N ASN A 313 16.75 5.48 -15.67
CA ASN A 313 16.28 4.14 -16.06
C ASN A 313 15.02 3.66 -15.30
N LEU A 314 14.09 4.56 -14.99
CA LEU A 314 12.77 4.22 -14.44
C LEU A 314 11.77 3.73 -15.50
N GLN A 315 12.13 3.85 -16.77
CA GLN A 315 11.31 3.35 -17.88
C GLN A 315 11.13 1.83 -17.87
N PRO A 316 9.96 1.33 -18.31
CA PRO A 316 9.72 -0.10 -18.45
C PRO A 316 10.51 -0.72 -19.61
N TYR A 317 10.78 0.06 -20.67
CA TYR A 317 11.43 -0.38 -21.91
C TYR A 317 12.34 0.71 -22.49
N GLY A 318 13.33 0.29 -23.29
CA GLY A 318 14.39 1.16 -23.82
C GLY A 318 15.48 1.44 -22.79
N ARG A 319 16.73 1.68 -23.22
CA ARG A 319 17.81 2.12 -22.33
C ARG A 319 18.00 3.61 -22.51
N ALA A 320 17.70 4.39 -21.48
CA ALA A 320 18.20 5.75 -21.43
C ALA A 320 19.72 5.64 -21.25
N GLY A 321 20.49 6.33 -22.08
CA GLY A 321 21.89 6.57 -21.76
C GLY A 321 21.98 7.18 -20.35
N ASN A 322 23.07 6.90 -19.62
CA ASN A 322 23.27 7.43 -18.27
C ASN A 322 22.97 8.95 -18.25
N ASN A 323 22.14 9.39 -17.30
CA ASN A 323 21.69 10.78 -17.10
C ASN A 323 20.87 11.42 -18.23
N LYS A 324 20.34 10.67 -19.20
CA LYS A 324 19.40 11.20 -20.20
C LYS A 324 17.95 10.90 -19.81
N GLN A 325 17.07 11.84 -20.11
CA GLN A 325 15.63 11.66 -19.99
C GLN A 325 15.14 10.88 -21.22
N ALA A 326 14.34 9.84 -20.99
CA ALA A 326 13.74 9.05 -22.04
C ALA A 326 12.25 9.36 -22.13
N CYS A 327 11.73 9.29 -23.35
CA CYS A 327 10.31 9.44 -23.63
C CYS A 327 9.80 8.15 -24.28
N ASN A 328 8.68 7.64 -23.79
CA ASN A 328 7.98 6.52 -24.37
C ASN A 328 6.60 7.00 -24.80
N ILE A 329 6.27 6.77 -26.07
CA ILE A 329 4.99 7.15 -26.66
C ILE A 329 4.23 5.86 -26.96
N GLU A 330 3.06 5.69 -26.35
CA GLU A 330 2.19 4.54 -26.53
C GLU A 330 0.92 4.96 -27.27
N LEU A 331 0.54 4.18 -28.30
CA LEU A 331 -0.65 4.42 -29.10
C LEU A 331 -1.75 3.43 -28.72
N HIS A 332 -2.85 3.93 -28.18
CA HIS A 332 -4.04 3.14 -27.90
C HIS A 332 -5.19 3.54 -28.84
N PRO A 333 -5.42 2.80 -29.94
CA PRO A 333 -6.55 3.03 -30.80
C PRO A 333 -7.83 2.45 -30.17
N THR A 334 -8.90 3.24 -30.16
CA THR A 334 -10.24 2.83 -29.72
C THR A 334 -11.23 3.17 -30.81
N LEU A 335 -12.04 2.19 -31.22
CA LEU A 335 -13.07 2.37 -32.24
C LEU A 335 -14.36 2.80 -31.53
N PHE A 336 -14.73 4.06 -31.73
CA PHE A 336 -15.95 4.65 -31.19
C PHE A 336 -16.43 5.76 -32.13
N TRP A 337 -17.69 6.16 -32.02
CA TRP A 337 -18.19 7.35 -32.70
C TRP A 337 -17.47 8.59 -32.19
N THR A 338 -16.66 9.22 -33.03
CA THR A 338 -15.87 10.41 -32.68
C THR A 338 -16.45 11.64 -33.35
N PRO A 339 -17.55 12.21 -32.81
CA PRO A 339 -18.12 13.43 -33.34
C PRO A 339 -17.17 14.60 -33.07
N GLY A 340 -16.91 15.38 -34.11
CA GLY A 340 -16.24 16.66 -34.03
C GLY A 340 -17.15 17.79 -33.56
N PRO A 341 -16.60 18.99 -33.39
CA PRO A 341 -17.39 20.18 -33.12
C PRO A 341 -18.33 20.43 -34.31
N THR A 342 -19.59 20.74 -34.01
CA THR A 342 -20.56 21.14 -35.04
C THR A 342 -20.35 22.61 -35.36
N GLN A 343 -20.02 22.91 -36.60
CA GLN A 343 -19.88 24.28 -37.10
C GLN A 343 -21.20 24.73 -37.70
N VAL A 344 -21.74 25.88 -37.27
CA VAL A 344 -23.01 26.41 -37.80
C VAL A 344 -22.72 27.68 -38.60
N PHE A 345 -22.93 27.58 -39.91
CA PHE A 345 -22.82 28.66 -40.86
C PHE A 345 -24.19 29.27 -41.13
N ARG A 346 -24.24 30.59 -41.25
CA ARG A 346 -25.40 31.27 -41.81
C ARG A 346 -25.21 31.43 -43.31
N LEU A 347 -26.18 30.95 -44.07
CA LEU A 347 -26.20 31.10 -45.52
C LEU A 347 -26.81 32.46 -45.86
N TRP A 348 -26.03 33.29 -46.55
CA TRP A 348 -26.41 34.63 -47.00
C TRP A 348 -26.53 34.65 -48.53
N ASP A 349 -27.52 33.91 -49.05
CA ASP A 349 -27.78 33.91 -50.50
C ASP A 349 -28.66 35.11 -50.89
N GLN A 350 -28.58 35.55 -52.16
CA GLN A 350 -29.27 36.76 -52.67
C GLN A 350 -30.79 36.60 -52.90
N LEU A 351 -31.43 35.61 -52.29
CA LEU A 351 -32.88 35.38 -52.36
C LEU A 351 -33.49 35.65 -50.97
N PRO A 352 -34.82 35.90 -50.85
CA PRO A 352 -35.47 36.26 -49.58
C PRO A 352 -35.55 35.08 -48.57
N GLN A 353 -34.58 34.16 -48.60
CA GLN A 353 -34.50 32.97 -47.77
C GLN A 353 -33.39 33.14 -46.73
N THR A 354 -33.71 32.91 -45.46
CA THR A 354 -32.70 32.79 -44.43
C THR A 354 -32.33 31.32 -44.30
N GLY A 355 -31.02 31.01 -44.28
CA GLY A 355 -30.54 29.64 -44.21
C GLY A 355 -29.49 29.44 -43.12
N LEU A 356 -29.47 28.23 -42.58
CA LEU A 356 -28.43 27.74 -41.68
C LEU A 356 -27.88 26.46 -42.30
N SER A 357 -26.55 26.34 -42.34
CA SER A 357 -25.87 25.07 -42.59
C SER A 357 -25.16 24.67 -41.31
N SER A 358 -25.44 23.49 -40.78
CA SER A 358 -24.68 22.90 -39.69
C SER A 358 -23.85 21.74 -40.20
N VAL A 359 -22.53 21.87 -40.12
CA VAL A 359 -21.56 20.86 -40.54
C VAL A 359 -21.05 20.14 -39.31
N GLN A 360 -21.18 18.81 -39.32
CA GLN A 360 -20.67 17.92 -38.28
C GLN A 360 -19.67 16.95 -38.91
N ALA A 361 -18.42 17.05 -38.48
CA ALA A 361 -17.36 16.13 -38.88
C ALA A 361 -17.32 14.89 -37.98
N TYR A 362 -16.91 13.76 -38.54
CA TYR A 362 -16.52 12.53 -37.84
C TYR A 362 -15.20 12.04 -38.41
N GLY A 363 -14.40 11.35 -37.60
CA GLY A 363 -13.15 10.77 -38.09
C GLY A 363 -12.12 10.47 -37.02
N ILE A 364 -10.86 10.78 -37.29
CA ILE A 364 -9.76 10.36 -36.44
C ILE A 364 -9.51 11.41 -35.37
N LEU A 365 -9.74 11.06 -34.11
CA LEU A 365 -9.53 11.93 -32.97
C LEU A 365 -8.25 11.53 -32.24
N PHE A 366 -7.24 12.40 -32.20
CA PHE A 366 -6.05 12.20 -31.38
C PHE A 366 -6.20 12.96 -30.07
N THR A 367 -6.10 12.24 -28.96
CA THR A 367 -6.09 12.77 -27.60
C THR A 367 -4.73 12.50 -26.97
N PHE A 368 -4.01 13.54 -26.60
CA PHE A 368 -2.70 13.43 -25.96
C PHE A 368 -2.85 13.36 -24.44
N GLN A 369 -2.11 12.44 -23.83
CA GLN A 369 -2.08 12.31 -22.38
C GLN A 369 -0.64 12.23 -21.89
N GLY A 370 -0.33 13.04 -20.88
CA GLY A 370 1.00 13.10 -20.28
C GLY A 370 1.08 12.24 -19.03
N GLY A 371 2.20 11.52 -18.88
CA GLY A 371 2.46 10.72 -17.71
C GLY A 371 3.95 10.40 -17.53
N GLY A 372 4.23 9.37 -16.74
CA GLY A 372 5.57 8.91 -16.43
C GLY A 372 5.98 9.19 -14.99
N SER A 373 7.27 9.07 -14.71
CA SER A 373 7.82 9.21 -13.36
C SER A 373 9.24 9.76 -13.42
N PHE A 374 9.45 10.91 -12.79
CA PHE A 374 10.78 11.42 -12.50
C PHE A 374 11.21 11.02 -11.09
N GLY A 375 12.40 10.44 -11.00
CA GLY A 375 13.08 10.12 -9.75
C GLY A 375 14.21 11.10 -9.49
N VAL A 376 14.24 11.71 -8.32
CA VAL A 376 15.42 12.43 -7.80
C VAL A 376 15.89 11.75 -6.53
N PHE A 377 17.20 11.66 -6.33
CA PHE A 377 17.75 11.08 -5.11
C PHE A 377 17.24 11.85 -3.87
N SER A 378 16.59 11.12 -2.95
CA SER A 378 16.10 11.67 -1.69
C SER A 378 16.59 10.83 -0.52
N TYR A 379 17.46 11.44 0.30
CA TYR A 379 17.95 10.79 1.51
C TYR A 379 16.82 10.42 2.48
N LYS A 380 15.71 11.16 2.48
CA LYS A 380 14.52 10.88 3.31
C LYS A 380 13.89 9.55 2.92
N ASN A 381 13.77 9.29 1.61
CA ASN A 381 13.22 8.04 1.11
C ASN A 381 14.16 6.86 1.36
N LEU A 382 15.47 7.06 1.20
CA LEU A 382 16.47 6.06 1.57
C LEU A 382 16.39 5.69 3.05
N ILE A 383 16.34 6.67 3.96
CA ILE A 383 16.19 6.44 5.40
C ILE A 383 14.88 5.71 5.69
N THR A 384 13.78 6.09 5.05
CA THR A 384 12.47 5.44 5.23
C THR A 384 12.51 3.98 4.79
N ALA A 385 13.14 3.67 3.66
CA ALA A 385 13.36 2.30 3.20
C ALA A 385 14.22 1.48 4.18
N LEU A 386 15.27 2.08 4.73
CA LEU A 386 16.12 1.44 5.74
C LEU A 386 15.38 1.22 7.07
N ILE A 387 14.51 2.15 7.50
CA ILE A 387 13.66 1.99 8.69
C ILE A 387 12.69 0.84 8.48
N ALA A 388 12.02 0.77 7.32
CA ALA A 388 11.15 -0.36 6.97
C ALA A 388 11.92 -1.69 7.02
N GLY A 389 13.15 -1.72 6.49
CA GLY A 389 14.06 -2.86 6.60
C GLY A 389 14.43 -3.23 8.05
N ALA A 390 14.70 -2.23 8.90
CA ALA A 390 15.01 -2.44 10.32
C ALA A 390 13.82 -3.02 11.09
N VAL A 391 12.59 -2.62 10.75
CA VAL A 391 11.36 -3.21 11.31
C VAL A 391 11.20 -4.67 10.86
N LEU A 392 11.44 -4.98 9.58
CA LEU A 392 11.41 -6.35 9.07
C LEU A 392 12.45 -7.27 9.74
N LEU A 393 13.62 -6.74 10.14
CA LEU A 393 14.61 -7.50 10.90
C LEU A 393 14.07 -7.96 12.27
N ASN A 394 13.15 -7.20 12.88
CA ASN A 394 12.53 -7.61 14.13
C ASN A 394 11.54 -8.78 13.93
N ILE A 395 10.93 -8.89 12.75
CA ILE A 395 10.07 -10.03 12.41
C ILE A 395 10.88 -11.33 12.40
N ALA A 396 12.13 -11.31 11.95
CA ALA A 396 13.02 -12.48 12.01
C ALA A 396 13.18 -12.98 13.46
N HIS A 397 13.30 -12.06 14.43
CA HIS A 397 13.32 -12.41 15.84
C HIS A 397 12.01 -13.08 16.27
N THR A 398 10.86 -12.46 15.99
CA THR A 398 9.53 -13.01 16.35
C THR A 398 9.31 -14.40 15.77
N VAL A 399 9.65 -14.62 14.50
CA VAL A 399 9.56 -15.94 13.85
C VAL A 399 10.45 -16.95 14.55
N THR A 400 11.69 -16.60 14.88
CA THR A 400 12.58 -17.51 15.62
C THR A 400 12.11 -17.80 17.03
N THR A 401 11.50 -16.84 17.72
CA THR A 401 10.87 -17.07 19.03
C THR A 401 9.67 -18.01 18.89
N TYR A 402 8.86 -17.87 17.85
CA TYR A 402 7.75 -18.79 17.56
C TYR A 402 8.25 -20.21 17.31
N VAL A 403 9.30 -20.35 16.50
CA VAL A 403 9.98 -21.63 16.26
C VAL A 403 10.52 -22.19 17.58
N ALA A 404 11.16 -21.37 18.41
CA ALA A 404 11.67 -21.74 19.74
C ALA A 404 10.58 -22.23 20.70
N LEU A 405 9.39 -21.64 20.65
CA LEU A 405 8.30 -21.96 21.58
C LEU A 405 7.45 -23.15 21.14
N TYR A 406 7.25 -23.37 19.84
CA TYR A 406 6.27 -24.38 19.37
C TYR A 406 6.86 -25.58 18.61
N THR A 407 8.01 -25.44 17.94
CA THR A 407 8.44 -26.45 16.94
C THR A 407 9.49 -27.45 17.44
N LEU A 408 10.19 -27.14 18.53
CA LEU A 408 11.35 -27.93 19.02
C LEU A 408 10.97 -29.01 20.05
N GLY A 409 9.68 -29.38 20.11
CA GLY A 409 9.16 -30.48 20.95
C GLY A 409 9.45 -30.33 22.44
N VAL A 410 10.23 -31.26 23.02
CA VAL A 410 10.58 -31.24 24.44
C VAL A 410 11.46 -30.04 24.81
N ARG A 411 12.33 -29.60 23.89
CA ARG A 411 13.19 -28.42 24.09
C ARG A 411 12.38 -27.13 24.09
N SER A 412 11.34 -27.07 23.26
CA SER A 412 10.33 -26.01 23.26
C SER A 412 9.74 -25.76 24.66
N LYS A 413 9.41 -26.84 25.39
CA LYS A 413 8.90 -26.73 26.77
C LYS A 413 9.93 -26.18 27.74
N LEU A 414 11.22 -26.47 27.52
CA LEU A 414 12.31 -25.92 28.32
C LEU A 414 12.50 -24.43 28.03
N TYR A 415 12.56 -24.03 26.76
CA TYR A 415 12.64 -22.61 26.37
C TYR A 415 11.44 -21.82 26.87
N GLY A 416 10.23 -22.37 26.78
CA GLY A 416 9.02 -21.74 27.31
C GLY A 416 9.07 -21.49 28.81
N LYS A 417 9.72 -22.36 29.61
CA LYS A 417 9.90 -22.14 31.06
C LYS A 417 10.91 -21.04 31.38
N PHE A 418 11.96 -20.89 30.57
CA PHE A 418 12.96 -19.85 30.76
C PHE A 418 12.52 -18.48 30.21
N ILE A 419 11.76 -18.46 29.11
CA ILE A 419 11.22 -17.25 28.50
C ILE A 419 10.03 -16.73 29.32
N ASN A 420 9.13 -17.62 29.77
CA ASN A 420 7.96 -17.26 30.55
C ASN A 420 8.15 -17.64 32.03
N GLU A 421 8.80 -16.76 32.78
CA GLU A 421 8.87 -16.87 34.24
C GLU A 421 7.53 -16.43 34.84
N LYS A 422 6.72 -17.39 35.31
CA LYS A 422 5.47 -17.09 36.02
C LYS A 422 5.79 -16.74 37.47
N CYS A 423 5.57 -15.49 37.87
CA CYS A 423 5.65 -15.05 39.26
C CYS A 423 4.25 -15.09 39.87
N ASP A 424 4.03 -15.99 40.82
CA ASP A 424 2.87 -15.99 41.71
C ASP A 424 3.35 -15.40 43.04
N TYR A 425 3.07 -14.12 43.25
CA TYR A 425 3.58 -13.39 44.39
C TYR A 425 3.10 -14.02 45.71
N GLN A 426 1.85 -14.47 45.80
CA GLN A 426 1.30 -15.10 47.01
C GLN A 426 2.03 -16.39 47.34
N ARG A 427 2.33 -17.20 46.32
CA ARG A 427 3.06 -18.46 46.51
C ARG A 427 4.52 -18.23 46.91
N GLU A 428 5.19 -17.23 46.35
CA GLU A 428 6.56 -16.90 46.74
C GLU A 428 6.62 -16.33 48.18
N PHE A 429 5.65 -15.50 48.59
CA PHE A 429 5.55 -15.04 49.98
C PHE A 429 5.23 -16.17 50.95
N ALA A 430 4.30 -17.06 50.61
CA ALA A 430 3.99 -18.22 51.43
C ALA A 430 5.22 -19.15 51.56
N ARG A 431 5.99 -19.33 50.48
CA ARG A 431 7.24 -20.11 50.50
C ARG A 431 8.29 -19.44 51.37
N TYR A 432 8.47 -18.12 51.26
CA TYR A 432 9.36 -17.34 52.12
C TYR A 432 8.96 -17.48 53.59
N ALA A 433 7.69 -17.27 53.94
CA ALA A 433 7.19 -17.39 55.31
C ALA A 433 7.37 -18.81 55.88
N ALA A 434 7.07 -19.85 55.10
CA ALA A 434 7.27 -21.24 55.52
C ALA A 434 8.75 -21.58 55.73
N GLN A 435 9.63 -21.12 54.84
CA GLN A 435 11.08 -21.28 54.98
C GLN A 435 11.62 -20.53 56.21
N SER A 436 11.16 -19.31 56.46
CA SER A 436 11.51 -18.52 57.63
C SER A 436 11.05 -19.16 58.94
N LEU A 437 9.88 -19.82 58.96
CA LEU A 437 9.41 -20.56 60.14
C LEU A 437 10.30 -21.76 60.45
N VAL A 438 10.69 -22.54 59.45
CA VAL A 438 11.60 -23.70 59.62
C VAL A 438 13.00 -23.23 60.04
N ALA A 439 13.51 -22.18 59.40
CA ALA A 439 14.79 -21.58 59.75
C ALA A 439 14.78 -21.05 61.19
N GLY A 440 13.67 -20.42 61.62
CA GLY A 440 13.50 -19.89 62.97
C GLY A 440 13.36 -20.96 64.06
N ASP A 441 12.62 -22.04 63.83
CA ASP A 441 12.56 -23.18 64.78
C ASP A 441 13.92 -23.85 64.93
N TYR A 442 14.64 -24.04 63.82
CA TYR A 442 16.00 -24.58 63.85
C TYR A 442 16.96 -23.68 64.62
N PHE A 443 16.92 -22.36 64.37
CA PHE A 443 17.73 -21.37 65.06
C PHE A 443 17.51 -21.44 66.58
N ARG A 444 16.24 -21.44 67.02
CA ARG A 444 15.88 -21.48 68.45
C ARG A 444 16.27 -22.79 69.15
N ARG A 445 16.23 -23.92 68.45
CA ARG A 445 16.64 -25.21 69.05
C ARG A 445 18.15 -25.37 69.18
N LYS A 446 18.92 -24.62 68.41
CA LYS A 446 20.38 -24.72 68.36
C LYS A 446 21.09 -23.63 69.14
N ASP A 447 20.47 -22.47 69.30
CA ASP A 447 20.84 -21.42 70.27
C ASP A 447 20.43 -21.88 71.69
N MET A 448 21.18 -22.85 72.23
CA MET A 448 20.93 -23.39 73.57
C MET A 448 21.28 -22.38 74.67
N ASP A 449 22.12 -21.39 74.34
CA ASP A 449 22.64 -20.38 75.25
C ASP A 449 21.76 -19.11 75.29
N GLN A 450 20.68 -19.07 74.50
CA GLN A 450 19.73 -17.95 74.36
C GLN A 450 20.40 -16.61 74.02
N THR A 451 21.52 -16.64 73.32
CA THR A 451 22.31 -15.45 72.98
C THR A 451 21.68 -14.64 71.84
N GLN A 452 20.61 -15.17 71.22
CA GLN A 452 19.94 -14.61 70.05
C GLN A 452 20.83 -14.57 68.80
N ALA A 453 21.96 -15.29 68.81
CA ALA A 453 22.92 -15.35 67.72
C ALA A 453 23.56 -16.74 67.64
N LEU A 454 23.60 -17.33 66.45
CA LEU A 454 24.26 -18.64 66.27
C LEU A 454 25.77 -18.45 66.23
N GLU A 455 26.46 -19.10 67.17
CA GLU A 455 27.91 -19.05 67.24
C GLU A 455 28.58 -20.06 66.31
N ARG A 456 29.82 -19.77 65.92
CA ARG A 456 30.67 -20.67 65.12
C ARG A 456 30.75 -22.09 65.68
N SER A 457 30.78 -22.23 67.00
CA SER A 457 30.88 -23.54 67.66
C SER A 457 29.59 -24.37 67.54
N GLU A 458 28.43 -23.73 67.52
CA GLU A 458 27.11 -24.36 67.46
C GLU A 458 26.77 -24.83 66.04
N ILE A 459 27.13 -24.01 65.05
CA ILE A 459 27.01 -24.35 63.63
C ILE A 459 27.95 -25.53 63.32
N TYR A 460 29.19 -25.49 63.82
CA TYR A 460 30.13 -26.59 63.66
C TYR A 460 29.62 -27.89 64.27
N LYS A 461 29.10 -27.87 65.51
CA LYS A 461 28.52 -29.06 66.16
C LYS A 461 27.35 -29.63 65.36
N SER A 462 26.53 -28.77 64.77
CA SER A 462 25.38 -29.19 63.97
C SER A 462 25.79 -29.78 62.62
N LEU A 463 26.78 -29.18 61.95
CA LEU A 463 27.36 -29.71 60.71
C LEU A 463 28.12 -31.01 60.96
N ALA A 464 28.85 -31.10 62.07
CA ALA A 464 29.54 -32.32 62.48
C ALA A 464 28.51 -33.44 62.71
N GLY A 465 27.41 -33.19 63.45
CA GLY A 465 26.37 -34.21 63.66
C GLY A 465 25.68 -34.71 62.37
N LEU A 466 25.71 -33.92 61.28
CA LEU A 466 25.08 -34.27 60.00
C LEU A 466 26.05 -34.90 58.99
N PHE A 467 27.33 -34.50 59.02
CA PHE A 467 28.32 -34.83 57.99
C PHE A 467 29.55 -35.58 58.52
N GLN A 468 29.54 -36.03 59.78
CA GLN A 468 30.64 -36.73 60.45
C GLN A 468 31.19 -37.96 59.70
N GLU A 469 30.39 -38.63 58.88
CA GLU A 469 30.83 -39.79 58.08
C GLU A 469 31.37 -39.43 56.68
N LYS A 470 31.22 -38.18 56.24
CA LYS A 470 31.44 -37.81 54.82
C LYS A 470 32.48 -36.71 54.59
N LEU A 471 32.75 -35.86 55.58
CA LEU A 471 33.72 -34.75 55.47
C LEU A 471 34.78 -34.83 56.56
N ALA A 472 36.00 -34.44 56.23
CA ALA A 472 37.08 -34.30 57.21
C ALA A 472 36.83 -33.11 58.14
N VAL A 473 37.46 -33.14 59.32
CA VAL A 473 37.31 -32.11 60.37
C VAL A 473 37.66 -30.70 59.85
N ASP A 474 38.71 -30.59 59.04
CA ASP A 474 39.15 -29.31 58.47
C ASP A 474 38.16 -28.76 57.42
N GLU A 475 37.50 -29.65 56.67
CA GLU A 475 36.47 -29.29 55.69
C GLU A 475 35.18 -28.81 56.37
N LEU A 476 34.85 -29.38 57.55
CA LEU A 476 33.72 -28.94 58.36
C LEU A 476 33.93 -27.54 58.95
N TYR A 477 35.16 -27.23 59.39
CA TYR A 477 35.49 -25.87 59.84
C TYR A 477 35.42 -24.86 58.68
N ALA A 478 35.92 -25.22 57.49
CA ALA A 478 35.83 -24.37 56.31
C ALA A 478 34.38 -24.13 55.86
N LEU A 479 33.51 -25.15 55.94
CA LEU A 479 32.09 -25.03 55.63
C LEU A 479 31.37 -24.15 56.66
N THR A 480 31.71 -24.30 57.94
CA THR A 480 31.19 -23.45 59.02
C THR A 480 31.57 -21.98 58.80
N ASP A 481 32.83 -21.72 58.44
CA ASP A 481 33.33 -20.39 58.13
C ASP A 481 32.65 -19.80 56.87
N PHE A 482 32.38 -20.64 55.87
CA PHE A 482 31.65 -20.22 54.66
C PHE A 482 30.23 -19.75 54.97
N VAL A 483 29.48 -20.48 55.80
CA VAL A 483 28.11 -20.11 56.19
C VAL A 483 28.10 -18.79 56.96
N ILE A 484 29.03 -18.60 57.90
CA ILE A 484 29.15 -17.35 58.67
C ILE A 484 29.54 -16.19 57.75
N LYS A 485 30.49 -16.39 56.84
CA LYS A 485 30.91 -15.35 55.90
C LYS A 485 29.78 -14.93 54.96
N VAL A 486 28.92 -15.86 54.52
CA VAL A 486 27.75 -15.54 53.69
C VAL A 486 26.67 -14.81 54.50
N GLY A 487 26.46 -15.19 55.76
CA GLY A 487 25.57 -14.46 56.69
C GLY A 487 26.07 -13.05 57.01
N ASP A 488 27.37 -12.86 57.20
CA ASP A 488 27.96 -11.54 57.45
C ASP A 488 27.89 -10.62 56.21
N MET A 489 27.93 -11.18 54.98
CA MET A 489 27.75 -10.39 53.76
C MET A 489 26.35 -9.78 53.64
N THR A 490 25.32 -10.41 54.20
CA THR A 490 23.92 -9.93 54.15
C THR A 490 23.66 -8.73 55.08
N LYS A 491 24.55 -8.47 56.05
CA LYS A 491 24.52 -7.36 57.02
C LYS A 491 24.83 -5.98 56.42
N THR A 492 25.39 -5.92 55.21
CA THR A 492 25.85 -4.67 54.57
C THR A 492 24.75 -3.68 54.15
N LYS A 493 23.48 -3.93 54.49
CA LYS A 493 22.36 -3.07 54.10
C LYS A 493 21.51 -2.49 55.24
N LEU A 494 21.74 -2.80 56.52
CA LEU A 494 20.77 -2.36 57.54
C LEU A 494 21.28 -1.80 58.87
N ASP A 495 22.48 -2.08 59.40
CA ASP A 495 22.93 -1.38 60.63
C ASP A 495 24.46 -1.36 60.75
N ALA A 496 25.04 -0.17 60.96
CA ALA A 496 26.49 0.05 61.08
C ALA A 496 27.03 -0.12 62.51
N ASP A 497 26.17 -0.40 63.49
CA ASP A 497 26.54 -0.38 64.91
C ASP A 497 26.22 -1.71 65.61
N ALA A 498 27.05 -2.73 65.37
CA ALA A 498 27.42 -3.78 66.33
C ALA A 498 28.35 -4.79 65.64
N LYS A 499 29.66 -4.54 65.68
CA LYS A 499 30.67 -5.55 65.30
C LYS A 499 30.75 -6.63 66.39
N VAL A 500 30.05 -7.74 66.18
CA VAL A 500 30.47 -9.03 66.73
C VAL A 500 30.75 -9.94 65.54
N GLU A 501 32.00 -9.92 65.09
CA GLU A 501 32.48 -10.77 63.99
C GLU A 501 32.41 -12.24 64.43
N GLY A 502 31.71 -13.09 63.67
CA GLY A 502 31.66 -14.53 63.91
C GLY A 502 30.34 -15.10 64.48
N GLN A 503 29.27 -14.30 64.54
CA GLN A 503 27.94 -14.74 64.96
C GLN A 503 26.86 -14.36 63.93
N ILE A 504 25.90 -15.25 63.67
CA ILE A 504 24.81 -15.04 62.71
C ILE A 504 23.51 -14.71 63.45
N SER A 505 22.87 -13.57 63.12
CA SER A 505 21.57 -13.20 63.68
C SER A 505 20.40 -14.00 63.07
N LEU A 506 19.23 -14.02 63.71
CA LEU A 506 18.05 -14.73 63.17
C LEU A 506 17.66 -14.24 61.76
N GLU A 507 17.76 -12.93 61.50
CA GLU A 507 17.43 -12.36 60.19
C GLU A 507 18.46 -12.73 59.13
N GLU A 508 19.75 -12.74 59.49
CA GLU A 508 20.83 -13.22 58.62
C GLU A 508 20.67 -14.71 58.32
N TRP A 509 20.33 -15.51 59.32
CA TRP A 509 20.09 -16.94 59.17
C TRP A 509 18.92 -17.24 58.21
N ILE A 510 17.83 -16.50 58.35
CA ILE A 510 16.68 -16.62 57.44
C ILE A 510 17.08 -16.23 56.02
N ASN A 511 17.82 -15.13 55.84
CA ASN A 511 18.25 -14.69 54.50
C ASN A 511 19.25 -15.63 53.85
N VAL A 512 20.14 -16.28 54.62
CA VAL A 512 21.05 -17.33 54.13
C VAL A 512 20.27 -18.59 53.70
N PHE A 513 19.13 -18.86 54.35
CA PHE A 513 18.29 -20.03 54.07
C PHE A 513 17.30 -19.83 52.89
N THR A 514 16.88 -18.58 52.64
CA THR A 514 15.91 -18.24 51.59
C THR A 514 16.59 -17.76 50.29
N GLU A 515 15.91 -17.90 49.14
CA GLU A 515 16.39 -17.29 47.88
C GLU A 515 16.26 -15.75 47.93
N ASP A 516 17.17 -15.00 47.29
CA ASP A 516 17.22 -13.52 47.21
C ASP A 516 15.99 -12.84 46.55
N ARG A 517 14.91 -13.59 46.29
CA ARG A 517 13.70 -13.11 45.61
C ARG A 517 12.77 -12.31 46.54
N CYS A 518 12.84 -12.53 47.85
CA CYS A 518 11.97 -11.88 48.85
C CYS A 518 12.78 -11.49 50.08
N THR A 519 12.53 -10.29 50.61
CA THR A 519 13.16 -9.80 51.85
C THR A 519 12.11 -9.49 52.91
N MET A 520 12.52 -9.58 54.19
CA MET A 520 11.64 -9.28 55.33
C MET A 520 11.04 -7.86 55.25
N GLY A 521 11.79 -6.89 54.70
CA GLY A 521 11.29 -5.54 54.45
C GLY A 521 10.20 -5.46 53.38
N MET A 522 10.26 -6.28 52.33
CA MET A 522 9.18 -6.40 51.33
C MET A 522 7.94 -7.07 51.93
N LEU A 523 8.14 -8.09 52.76
CA LEU A 523 7.05 -8.77 53.46
C LEU A 523 6.27 -7.79 54.35
N ARG A 524 6.96 -6.98 55.18
CA ARG A 524 6.30 -5.96 56.02
C ARG A 524 5.46 -4.99 55.19
N LYS A 525 6.04 -4.43 54.13
CA LYS A 525 5.36 -3.46 53.24
C LYS A 525 4.12 -4.06 52.55
N ILE A 526 4.17 -5.33 52.18
CA ILE A 526 3.05 -5.98 51.49
C ILE A 526 1.94 -6.35 52.46
N ILE A 527 2.28 -6.87 53.65
CA ILE A 527 1.29 -7.06 54.71
C ILE A 527 0.64 -5.71 55.04
N ASP A 528 1.40 -4.60 55.06
CA ASP A 528 0.87 -3.25 55.31
C ASP A 528 -0.07 -2.77 54.21
N SER A 529 0.10 -3.27 52.98
CA SER A 529 -0.80 -2.97 51.86
C SER A 529 -2.01 -3.90 51.71
N GLU A 530 -1.90 -5.17 52.12
CA GLU A 530 -2.96 -6.17 51.91
C GLU A 530 -3.94 -6.28 53.07
N TYR A 531 -3.53 -5.97 54.30
CA TYR A 531 -4.38 -6.10 55.50
C TYR A 531 -4.55 -4.76 56.20
N ASN A 532 -5.81 -4.34 56.36
CA ASN A 532 -6.14 -3.16 57.16
C ASN A 532 -5.82 -3.40 58.65
N GLU A 533 -5.53 -2.34 59.42
CA GLU A 533 -5.23 -2.45 60.86
C GLU A 533 -6.31 -3.20 61.65
N GLU A 534 -7.57 -3.07 61.25
CA GLU A 534 -8.70 -3.75 61.88
C GLU A 534 -8.71 -5.26 61.59
N GLU A 535 -8.35 -5.69 60.38
CA GLU A 535 -8.23 -7.12 60.02
C GLU A 535 -7.03 -7.77 60.73
N ARG A 536 -5.92 -7.03 60.87
CA ARG A 536 -4.76 -7.48 61.67
C ARG A 536 -5.12 -7.68 63.14
N ARG A 537 -5.91 -6.75 63.71
CA ARG A 537 -6.41 -6.86 65.08
C ARG A 537 -7.42 -8.01 65.22
N ALA A 538 -8.27 -8.24 64.22
CA ALA A 538 -9.20 -9.37 64.20
C ALA A 538 -8.45 -10.73 64.17
N LEU A 539 -7.43 -10.87 63.30
CA LEU A 539 -6.57 -12.06 63.24
C LEU A 539 -5.76 -12.25 64.55
N GLY A 540 -5.26 -11.18 65.14
CA GLY A 540 -4.59 -11.21 66.45
C GLY A 540 -5.54 -11.55 67.61
N SER A 541 -6.81 -11.14 67.54
CA SER A 541 -7.80 -11.46 68.59
C SER A 541 -8.31 -12.91 68.54
N ALA A 542 -8.23 -13.56 67.37
CA ALA A 542 -8.56 -14.97 67.21
C ALA A 542 -7.53 -15.91 67.86
N HIS A 543 -6.30 -15.44 68.11
CA HIS A 543 -5.27 -16.13 68.88
C HIS A 543 -5.01 -15.35 70.17
N GLY A 544 -5.79 -15.64 71.21
CA GLY A 544 -5.74 -14.92 72.49
C GLY A 544 -4.35 -14.86 73.16
N PRO A 545 -4.19 -14.04 74.23
CA PRO A 545 -2.91 -13.69 74.86
C PRO A 545 -2.22 -14.84 75.66
N ALA A 546 -2.40 -16.09 75.24
CA ALA A 546 -1.79 -17.28 75.85
C ALA A 546 -0.50 -17.75 75.17
N ALA A 547 -0.10 -17.17 74.03
CA ALA A 547 1.12 -17.59 73.32
C ALA A 547 2.44 -17.06 73.94
N HIS A 548 2.37 -16.15 74.91
CA HIS A 548 3.55 -15.53 75.56
C HIS A 548 3.98 -16.20 76.88
N ARG A 549 3.41 -17.35 77.27
CA ARG A 549 3.64 -17.94 78.61
C ARG A 549 3.78 -19.46 78.66
N VAL A 550 4.44 -20.08 77.68
CA VAL A 550 4.82 -21.51 77.74
C VAL A 550 6.31 -21.67 77.45
N VAL A 551 7.14 -21.21 78.39
CA VAL A 551 8.51 -21.72 78.59
C VAL A 551 8.73 -21.75 80.10
N GLU A 552 8.24 -22.79 80.77
CA GLU A 552 8.76 -23.26 82.06
C GLU A 552 8.28 -24.70 82.32
N GLU A 553 9.26 -25.59 82.43
CA GLU A 553 9.25 -26.93 83.04
C GLU A 553 8.10 -27.91 82.78
N THR A 554 8.43 -29.03 82.12
CA THR A 554 8.13 -30.36 82.70
C THR A 554 9.19 -31.36 82.28
N ASP A 555 9.99 -31.76 83.26
CA ASP A 555 10.88 -32.91 83.25
C ASP A 555 10.04 -34.14 83.66
N ASN A 556 10.00 -35.18 82.81
CA ASN A 556 10.02 -36.61 83.18
C ASN A 556 9.58 -37.50 82.02
N GLY A 557 10.44 -38.47 81.70
CA GLY A 557 10.24 -39.44 80.65
C GLY A 557 9.16 -40.47 80.94
N THR A 558 8.46 -40.89 79.90
CA THR A 558 8.12 -42.30 79.64
C THR A 558 7.58 -42.41 78.22
N TYR A 559 8.18 -43.27 77.41
CA TYR A 559 7.59 -43.72 76.15
C TYR A 559 6.35 -44.57 76.44
N PRO A 560 5.37 -44.61 75.52
CA PRO A 560 4.78 -45.89 75.21
C PRO A 560 4.84 -46.26 73.72
N VAL A 561 5.01 -47.56 73.57
CA VAL A 561 5.24 -48.39 72.39
C VAL A 561 4.00 -48.56 71.52
N MET A 562 4.23 -48.79 70.23
CA MET A 562 3.29 -49.14 69.16
C MET A 562 2.36 -50.35 69.45
N ARG A 563 1.19 -50.36 68.79
CA ARG A 563 0.69 -51.47 67.92
C ARG A 563 -0.49 -50.97 67.06
N LYS A 564 -0.38 -50.99 65.72
CA LYS A 564 -0.95 -51.97 64.75
C LYS A 564 -2.49 -52.08 64.88
N GLU A 565 -3.30 -51.87 63.85
CA GLU A 565 -3.36 -52.65 62.59
C GLU A 565 -4.03 -51.86 61.43
N HIS A 566 -3.49 -52.02 60.20
CA HIS A 566 -4.19 -51.95 58.90
C HIS A 566 -4.98 -53.27 58.67
N PRO A 567 -5.82 -53.53 57.61
CA PRO A 567 -5.98 -52.87 56.29
C PRO A 567 -7.48 -52.67 55.89
N GLY A 568 -7.87 -51.93 54.84
CA GLY A 568 -7.81 -52.29 53.41
C GLY A 568 -9.13 -51.83 52.73
N VAL A 569 -9.08 -51.07 51.63
CA VAL A 569 -9.24 -51.49 50.22
C VAL A 569 -10.65 -51.23 49.63
N SER A 570 -10.65 -50.55 48.46
CA SER A 570 -11.67 -50.50 47.38
C SER A 570 -12.98 -49.72 47.64
N SER A 571 -13.59 -48.97 46.71
CA SER A 571 -13.30 -48.62 45.31
C SER A 571 -14.35 -47.61 44.79
N THR A 572 -14.05 -46.98 43.64
CA THR A 572 -14.97 -46.53 42.54
C THR A 572 -15.97 -45.39 42.81
N SER A 573 -15.74 -44.14 42.36
CA SER A 573 -15.87 -43.55 40.99
C SER A 573 -17.19 -42.75 40.83
N PRO A 574 -17.45 -41.98 39.74
CA PRO A 574 -16.78 -40.80 39.20
C PRO A 574 -17.73 -39.58 39.00
N LEU A 575 -17.17 -38.44 38.54
CA LEU A 575 -17.68 -37.30 37.71
C LEU A 575 -19.18 -37.25 37.27
N PRO A 576 -19.79 -36.06 37.06
CA PRO A 576 -19.47 -35.13 35.94
C PRO A 576 -19.50 -33.62 36.31
N MET A 577 -18.72 -32.72 35.70
CA MET A 577 -18.80 -32.17 34.33
C MET A 577 -20.14 -31.48 33.99
N ILE A 578 -20.17 -30.14 34.19
CA ILE A 578 -20.51 -29.11 33.19
C ILE A 578 -19.49 -27.98 33.39
#